data_AF-A0A8W8K6L4-F1
#
_entry.id   AF-A0A8W8K6L4-F1
#
_cell.length_a   1.000
_cell.length_b   1.000
_cell.length_c   1.000
_cell.angle_alpha   90.00
_cell.angle_beta   90.00
_cell.angle_gamma   90.00
#
_symmetry.space_group_name_H-M   'P 1'
#
loop_
_entity.id
_entity.type
_entity.pdbx_description
1 polymer ?
#
loop_
_entity_poly.entity_id
_entity_poly.type
_entity_poly.pdbx_seq_one_letter_code
_entity_poly.pdbx_strand_id
1 'polypeptide(L)'
;NLAGDSAECRQLLQAQGIIPPLMQLLQSPNKSVVQSAAFALSNLAKESTDICSEMIKASVIQHLLPHLSFSTENVSVLAEVSWVLTYLATSGLFLEELSTQGVITKIVSLLVSLSDIQPHEPQIVTPLLRCLGNICSGPDKYTLEAKQNAELLPSLCKFLSSDLRHARKETLWVLSNMTGDIDVCKEVTFGPILSHVLEQVPAAFDIKSEALYLLCNLACHGEDICTHLVESKMLQVVVPVLKTHDVEVLNLALALCEMAIRMTPNGKNIFEKECEGMAKLEALEYHSNEAIRTAANHILDMYYGDKEEEVKMT
;
A
#
# COMPACT_ATOMS: atom_id res chain seq x y z
N ASN A 1 20.39 -18.65 -4.92
CA ASN A 1 20.79 -18.48 -6.33
C ASN A 1 19.96 -19.35 -7.26
N LEU A 2 20.13 -20.69 -7.30
CA LEU A 2 19.33 -21.54 -8.20
C LEU A 2 17.81 -21.33 -8.04
N ALA A 3 17.29 -21.26 -6.81
CA ALA A 3 15.86 -20.97 -6.57
C ALA A 3 15.39 -19.60 -7.11
N GLY A 4 16.28 -18.62 -7.22
CA GLY A 4 15.97 -17.28 -7.72
C GLY A 4 16.09 -17.14 -9.24
N ASP A 5 16.57 -18.17 -9.93
CA ASP A 5 16.89 -18.12 -11.36
C ASP A 5 15.64 -18.31 -12.24
N SER A 6 14.86 -19.37 -11.98
CA SER A 6 13.68 -19.72 -12.78
C SER A 6 12.67 -20.54 -11.97
N ALA A 7 11.44 -20.62 -12.47
CA ALA A 7 10.39 -21.45 -11.87
C ALA A 7 10.76 -22.94 -11.96
N GLU A 8 11.39 -23.37 -13.05
CA GLU A 8 11.88 -24.72 -13.28
C GLU A 8 12.94 -25.11 -12.23
N CYS A 9 13.86 -24.20 -11.90
CA CYS A 9 14.83 -24.44 -10.84
C CYS A 9 14.15 -24.59 -9.47
N ARG A 10 13.13 -23.78 -9.16
CA ARG A 10 12.37 -23.92 -7.90
C ARG A 10 11.69 -25.28 -7.80
N GLN A 11 11.02 -25.71 -8.87
CA GLN A 11 10.36 -27.02 -8.95
C GLN A 11 11.35 -28.17 -8.79
N LEU A 12 12.52 -28.10 -9.44
CA LEU A 12 13.56 -29.13 -9.30
C LEU A 12 14.08 -29.22 -7.87
N LEU A 13 14.37 -28.09 -7.22
CA LEU A 13 14.84 -28.05 -5.84
C LEU A 13 13.78 -28.56 -4.87
N GLN A 14 12.51 -28.19 -5.08
CA GLN A 14 11.37 -28.70 -4.32
C GLN A 14 11.27 -30.22 -4.46
N ALA A 15 11.31 -30.76 -5.68
CA ALA A 15 11.25 -32.20 -5.95
C ALA A 15 12.41 -32.99 -5.31
N GLN A 16 13.56 -32.34 -5.08
CA GLN A 16 14.69 -32.93 -4.35
C GLN A 16 14.58 -32.84 -2.83
N GLY A 17 13.50 -32.27 -2.29
CA GLY A 17 13.25 -32.19 -0.85
C GLY A 17 14.14 -31.17 -0.14
N ILE A 18 14.41 -30.03 -0.77
CA ILE A 18 15.32 -29.01 -0.21
C ILE A 18 14.76 -28.31 1.06
N ILE A 19 13.44 -28.31 1.26
CA ILE A 19 12.78 -27.47 2.28
C ILE A 19 13.15 -27.89 3.71
N PRO A 20 13.04 -29.17 4.13
CA PRO A 20 13.37 -29.56 5.50
C PRO A 20 14.84 -29.28 5.90
N PRO A 21 15.86 -29.55 5.06
CA PRO A 21 17.24 -29.15 5.35
C PRO A 21 17.41 -27.63 5.55
N LEU A 22 16.79 -26.80 4.71
CA LEU A 22 16.86 -25.34 4.86
C LEU A 22 16.21 -24.86 6.16
N MET A 23 15.10 -25.49 6.57
CA MET A 23 14.46 -25.19 7.85
C MET A 23 15.32 -25.58 9.06
N GLN A 24 16.03 -26.71 8.98
CA GLN A 24 17.00 -27.08 10.01
C GLN A 24 18.13 -26.06 10.12
N LEU A 25 18.60 -25.52 8.99
CA LEU A 25 19.66 -24.50 8.96
C LEU A 25 19.24 -23.16 9.59
N LEU A 26 17.93 -22.85 9.66
CA LEU A 26 17.43 -21.68 10.40
C LEU A 26 17.73 -21.76 11.90
N GLN A 27 18.01 -22.95 12.44
CA GLN A 27 18.34 -23.15 13.85
C GLN A 27 19.86 -23.12 14.12
N SER A 28 20.67 -22.84 13.10
CA SER A 28 22.12 -22.78 13.24
C SER A 28 22.55 -21.68 14.22
N PRO A 29 23.57 -21.92 15.07
CA PRO A 29 24.16 -20.85 15.89
C PRO A 29 24.91 -19.81 15.06
N ASN A 30 25.20 -20.10 13.78
CA ASN A 30 25.89 -19.18 12.89
C ASN A 30 24.88 -18.34 12.08
N LYS A 31 24.83 -17.03 12.36
CA LYS A 31 23.96 -16.06 11.69
C LYS A 31 24.11 -16.04 10.16
N SER A 32 25.32 -16.25 9.62
CA SER A 32 25.52 -16.27 8.17
C SER A 32 24.85 -17.49 7.52
N VAL A 33 24.79 -18.62 8.24
CA VAL A 33 24.09 -19.83 7.80
C VAL A 33 22.58 -19.59 7.83
N VAL A 34 22.06 -18.99 8.91
CA VAL A 34 20.64 -18.64 9.02
C VAL A 34 20.24 -17.67 7.91
N GLN A 35 21.02 -16.61 7.66
CA GLN A 35 20.78 -15.67 6.58
C GLN A 35 20.73 -16.39 5.22
N SER A 36 21.71 -17.24 4.92
CA SER A 36 21.77 -17.97 3.65
C SER A 36 20.58 -18.93 3.47
N ALA A 37 20.15 -19.58 4.55
CA ALA A 37 18.98 -20.44 4.55
C ALA A 37 17.68 -19.64 4.33
N ALA A 38 17.51 -18.52 5.02
CA ALA A 38 16.37 -17.63 4.85
C ALA A 38 16.32 -17.03 3.43
N PHE A 39 17.46 -16.61 2.87
CA PHE A 39 17.55 -16.15 1.48
C PHE A 39 17.19 -17.25 0.47
N ALA A 40 17.60 -18.50 0.72
CA ALA A 40 17.20 -19.62 -0.14
C ALA A 40 15.68 -19.89 -0.04
N LEU A 41 15.11 -19.88 1.17
CA LEU A 41 13.68 -20.05 1.40
C LEU A 41 12.86 -18.90 0.79
N SER A 42 13.33 -17.66 0.86
CA SER A 42 12.62 -16.50 0.29
C SER A 42 12.55 -16.61 -1.23
N ASN A 43 13.65 -17.01 -1.88
CA ASN A 43 13.67 -17.27 -3.31
C ASN A 43 12.80 -18.48 -3.71
N LEU A 44 12.72 -19.51 -2.87
CA LEU A 44 11.85 -20.68 -3.11
C LEU A 44 10.36 -20.30 -3.00
N ALA A 45 10.00 -19.49 -2.00
CA ALA A 45 8.63 -19.03 -1.79
C ALA A 45 8.15 -18.04 -2.87
N LYS A 46 9.08 -17.30 -3.50
CA LYS A 46 8.75 -16.29 -4.50
C LYS A 46 7.96 -16.89 -5.66
N GLU A 47 6.75 -16.36 -5.86
CA GLU A 47 5.85 -16.73 -6.96
C GLU A 47 5.52 -18.23 -7.03
N SER A 48 5.51 -18.95 -5.88
CA SER A 48 5.15 -20.37 -5.84
C SER A 48 4.26 -20.71 -4.64
N THR A 49 2.95 -20.79 -4.89
CA THR A 49 1.97 -21.18 -3.86
C THR A 49 2.16 -22.61 -3.36
N ASP A 50 2.57 -23.54 -4.23
CA ASP A 50 2.80 -24.94 -3.84
C ASP A 50 3.98 -25.07 -2.86
N ILE A 51 5.08 -24.38 -3.12
CA ILE A 51 6.23 -24.34 -2.22
C ILE A 51 5.85 -23.68 -0.89
N CYS A 52 5.14 -22.55 -0.93
CA CYS A 52 4.64 -21.91 0.28
C CYS A 52 3.74 -22.86 1.10
N SER A 53 2.87 -23.64 0.44
CA SER A 53 2.03 -24.65 1.12
C SER A 53 2.87 -25.72 1.81
N GLU A 54 3.93 -26.21 1.17
CA GLU A 54 4.85 -27.19 1.75
C GLU A 54 5.60 -26.60 2.95
N MET A 55 6.09 -25.36 2.84
CA MET A 55 6.76 -24.65 3.94
C MET A 55 5.82 -24.45 5.15
N ILE A 56 4.56 -24.08 4.90
CA ILE A 56 3.55 -23.93 5.96
C ILE A 56 3.29 -25.28 6.64
N LYS A 57 3.08 -26.37 5.86
CA LYS A 57 2.91 -27.72 6.41
C LYS A 57 4.11 -28.20 7.22
N ALA A 58 5.30 -27.74 6.88
CA ALA A 58 6.53 -28.03 7.62
C ALA A 58 6.73 -27.14 8.86
N SER A 59 5.79 -26.25 9.18
CA SER A 59 5.87 -25.30 10.31
C SER A 59 7.00 -24.27 10.17
N VAL A 60 7.19 -23.73 8.95
CA VAL A 60 8.25 -22.72 8.71
C VAL A 60 8.12 -21.51 9.62
N ILE A 61 6.90 -21.06 9.93
CA ILE A 61 6.66 -19.86 10.72
C ILE A 61 7.30 -19.98 12.12
N GLN A 62 7.19 -21.15 12.76
CA GLN A 62 7.81 -21.40 14.08
C GLN A 62 9.34 -21.29 14.05
N HIS A 63 9.95 -21.57 12.91
CA HIS A 63 11.40 -21.45 12.71
C HIS A 63 11.83 -20.00 12.38
N LEU A 64 10.91 -19.18 11.85
CA LEU A 64 11.16 -17.79 11.51
C LEU A 64 10.96 -16.84 12.70
N LEU A 65 9.98 -17.11 13.58
CA LEU A 65 9.63 -16.25 14.72
C LEU A 65 10.83 -15.86 15.62
N PRO A 66 11.76 -16.76 15.98
CA PRO A 66 12.92 -16.40 16.81
C PRO A 66 13.82 -15.32 16.19
N HIS A 67 13.82 -15.21 14.86
CA HIS A 67 14.64 -14.27 14.11
C HIS A 67 13.97 -12.92 13.89
N LEU A 68 12.69 -12.77 14.25
CA LEU A 68 11.93 -11.52 14.16
C LEU A 68 12.23 -10.56 15.33
N SER A 69 13.51 -10.29 15.56
CA SER A 69 13.95 -9.33 16.57
C SER A 69 15.00 -8.40 15.99
N PHE A 70 14.81 -7.10 16.22
CA PHE A 70 15.77 -6.09 15.79
C PHE A 70 16.97 -6.06 16.74
N SER A 71 18.16 -6.21 16.18
CA SER A 71 19.44 -5.87 16.80
C SER A 71 20.44 -5.57 15.69
N THR A 72 21.45 -4.75 15.97
CA THR A 72 22.47 -4.35 14.99
C THR A 72 23.18 -5.55 14.36
N GLU A 73 23.35 -6.64 15.10
CA GLU A 73 23.98 -7.86 14.61
C GLU A 73 23.04 -8.82 13.86
N ASN A 74 21.73 -8.56 13.84
CA ASN A 74 20.71 -9.45 13.25
C ASN A 74 20.03 -8.86 12.01
N VAL A 75 20.46 -7.68 11.58
CA VAL A 75 19.82 -6.91 10.50
C VAL A 75 19.64 -7.72 9.22
N SER A 76 20.70 -8.38 8.74
CA SER A 76 20.64 -9.14 7.50
C SER A 76 19.79 -10.41 7.59
N VAL A 77 19.78 -11.09 8.74
CA VAL A 77 18.92 -12.26 8.98
C VAL A 77 17.46 -11.81 9.04
N LEU A 78 17.17 -10.74 9.78
CA LEU A 78 15.82 -10.17 9.90
C LEU A 78 15.28 -9.76 8.53
N ALA A 79 16.10 -9.14 7.67
CA ALA A 79 15.73 -8.78 6.32
C ALA A 79 15.29 -10.02 5.49
N GLU A 80 16.10 -11.08 5.48
CA GLU A 80 15.79 -12.30 4.72
C GLU A 80 14.56 -13.02 5.25
N VAL A 81 14.42 -13.12 6.58
CA VAL A 81 13.24 -13.71 7.23
C VAL A 81 11.97 -12.90 6.90
N SER A 82 12.08 -11.57 6.87
CA SER A 82 10.96 -10.68 6.49
C SER A 82 10.55 -10.89 5.02
N TRP A 83 11.49 -11.19 4.12
CA TRP A 83 11.16 -11.57 2.75
C TRP A 83 10.43 -12.91 2.66
N VAL A 84 10.83 -13.92 3.44
CA VAL A 84 10.08 -15.20 3.50
C VAL A 84 8.63 -14.93 3.88
N LEU A 85 8.39 -14.17 4.95
CA LEU A 85 7.03 -13.82 5.40
C LEU A 85 6.26 -13.00 4.36
N THR A 86 6.93 -12.08 3.67
CA THR A 86 6.33 -11.29 2.58
C THR A 86 5.75 -12.19 1.51
N TYR A 87 6.50 -13.21 1.06
CA TYR A 87 6.03 -14.13 0.03
C TYR A 87 4.95 -15.09 0.54
N LEU A 88 5.03 -15.53 1.80
CA LEU A 88 3.94 -16.28 2.44
C LEU A 88 2.65 -15.45 2.51
N ALA A 89 2.75 -14.14 2.80
CA ALA A 89 1.61 -13.23 2.88
C ALA A 89 1.02 -12.85 1.50
N THR A 90 1.72 -13.14 0.40
CA THR A 90 1.23 -12.78 -0.96
C THR A 90 -0.04 -13.57 -1.34
N SER A 91 -0.25 -14.74 -0.73
CA SER A 91 -1.47 -15.54 -0.95
C SER A 91 -2.39 -15.46 0.26
N GLY A 92 -3.66 -15.15 0.02
CA GLY A 92 -4.72 -15.20 1.04
C GLY A 92 -4.85 -16.55 1.77
N LEU A 93 -4.36 -17.64 1.16
CA LEU A 93 -4.43 -19.00 1.72
C LEU A 93 -3.67 -19.16 3.05
N PHE A 94 -2.63 -18.35 3.28
CA PHE A 94 -1.73 -18.52 4.42
C PHE A 94 -1.91 -17.44 5.49
N LEU A 95 -2.75 -16.43 5.24
CA LEU A 95 -2.94 -15.30 6.17
C LEU A 95 -3.50 -15.74 7.53
N GLU A 96 -4.38 -16.76 7.55
CA GLU A 96 -4.91 -17.30 8.80
C GLU A 96 -3.80 -17.89 9.67
N GLU A 97 -2.91 -18.69 9.06
CA GLU A 97 -1.79 -19.30 9.79
C GLU A 97 -0.78 -18.24 10.26
N LEU A 98 -0.54 -17.19 9.46
CA LEU A 98 0.31 -16.07 9.87
C LEU A 98 -0.28 -15.32 11.08
N SER A 99 -1.60 -15.08 11.08
CA SER A 99 -2.32 -14.46 12.18
C SER A 99 -2.30 -15.33 13.45
N THR A 100 -2.68 -16.61 13.36
CA THR A 100 -2.76 -17.50 14.53
C THR A 100 -1.40 -17.75 15.19
N GLN A 101 -0.30 -17.69 14.43
CA GLN A 101 1.07 -17.79 14.94
C GLN A 101 1.63 -16.45 15.45
N GLY A 102 0.85 -15.36 15.44
CA GLY A 102 1.23 -14.05 15.98
C GLY A 102 2.18 -13.24 15.09
N VAL A 103 2.26 -13.55 13.79
CA VAL A 103 3.15 -12.84 12.86
C VAL A 103 2.73 -11.38 12.71
N ILE A 104 1.43 -11.09 12.61
CA ILE A 104 0.93 -9.71 12.44
C ILE A 104 1.39 -8.83 13.60
N THR A 105 1.14 -9.26 14.84
CA THR A 105 1.58 -8.53 16.04
C THR A 105 3.10 -8.29 16.04
N LYS A 106 3.88 -9.28 15.60
CA LYS A 106 5.34 -9.20 15.56
C LYS A 106 5.86 -8.23 14.50
N ILE A 107 5.28 -8.24 13.29
CA ILE A 107 5.60 -7.30 12.22
C ILE A 107 5.25 -5.87 12.64
N VAL A 108 4.07 -5.66 13.23
CA VAL A 108 3.65 -4.34 13.73
C VAL A 108 4.59 -3.83 14.82
N SER A 109 4.94 -4.67 15.80
CA SER A 109 5.90 -4.29 16.86
C SER A 109 7.28 -3.90 16.29
N LEU A 110 7.75 -4.60 15.26
CA LEU A 110 9.01 -4.25 14.58
C LEU A 110 8.90 -2.92 13.84
N LEU A 111 7.84 -2.70 13.06
CA LEU A 111 7.61 -1.43 12.36
C LEU A 111 7.52 -0.25 13.33
N VAL A 112 6.82 -0.41 14.45
CA VAL A 112 6.74 0.60 15.50
C VAL A 112 8.12 0.93 16.04
N SER A 113 8.90 -0.08 16.45
CA SER A 113 10.24 0.16 17.00
C SER A 113 11.25 0.73 15.99
N LEU A 114 11.13 0.38 14.71
CA LEU A 114 11.99 0.88 13.65
C LEU A 114 11.63 2.30 13.20
N SER A 115 10.40 2.76 13.43
CA SER A 115 9.94 4.09 13.00
C SER A 115 10.66 5.26 13.68
N ASP A 116 11.26 5.01 14.85
CA ASP A 116 12.03 6.00 15.61
C ASP A 116 13.54 5.97 15.28
N ILE A 117 13.99 5.01 14.46
CA ILE A 117 15.41 4.81 14.15
C ILE A 117 15.74 5.51 12.83
N GLN A 118 16.59 6.54 12.90
CA GLN A 118 17.10 7.27 11.74
C GLN A 118 18.61 7.04 11.53
N PRO A 119 19.07 6.91 10.27
CA PRO A 119 18.27 6.78 9.05
C PRO A 119 17.53 5.43 9.01
N HIS A 120 16.33 5.41 8.42
CA HIS A 120 15.56 4.17 8.27
C HIS A 120 16.32 3.12 7.43
N GLU A 121 16.42 1.89 7.95
CA GLU A 121 17.13 0.77 7.30
C GLU A 121 16.30 0.13 6.17
N PRO A 122 16.58 0.41 4.88
CA PRO A 122 15.73 0.00 3.76
C PRO A 122 15.59 -1.53 3.65
N GLN A 123 16.65 -2.24 3.99
CA GLN A 123 16.75 -3.70 3.95
C GLN A 123 15.75 -4.40 4.89
N ILE A 124 15.33 -3.75 5.97
CA ILE A 124 14.34 -4.30 6.91
C ILE A 124 12.97 -3.63 6.71
N VAL A 125 12.93 -2.30 6.64
CA VAL A 125 11.67 -1.55 6.60
C VAL A 125 10.84 -1.93 5.38
N THR A 126 11.47 -2.06 4.21
CA THR A 126 10.75 -2.39 2.96
C THR A 126 10.03 -3.73 3.02
N PRO A 127 10.69 -4.87 3.32
CA PRO A 127 9.98 -6.15 3.41
C PRO A 127 8.96 -6.19 4.56
N LEU A 128 9.20 -5.50 5.69
CA LEU A 128 8.19 -5.45 6.75
C LEU A 128 6.92 -4.70 6.33
N LEU A 129 7.05 -3.53 5.68
CA LEU A 129 5.90 -2.80 5.15
C LEU A 129 5.20 -3.60 4.06
N ARG A 130 5.94 -4.23 3.15
CA ARG A 130 5.36 -5.09 2.11
C ARG A 130 4.62 -6.29 2.70
N CYS A 131 5.18 -6.93 3.73
CA CYS A 131 4.54 -8.03 4.44
C CYS A 131 3.22 -7.57 5.08
N LEU A 132 3.23 -6.43 5.78
CA LEU A 132 2.03 -5.88 6.40
C LEU A 132 0.96 -5.51 5.36
N GLY A 133 1.34 -4.87 4.26
CA GLY A 133 0.37 -4.50 3.22
C GLY A 133 -0.21 -5.73 2.51
N ASN A 134 0.57 -6.80 2.31
CA ASN A 134 0.07 -8.07 1.80
C ASN A 134 -0.97 -8.67 2.77
N ILE A 135 -0.69 -8.65 4.08
CA ILE A 135 -1.63 -9.10 5.12
C ILE A 135 -2.92 -8.28 5.11
N CYS A 136 -2.80 -6.94 5.08
CA CYS A 136 -3.94 -6.02 5.07
C CYS A 136 -4.74 -6.02 3.77
N SER A 137 -4.22 -6.59 2.68
CA SER A 137 -5.00 -6.80 1.45
C SER A 137 -6.01 -7.95 1.56
N GLY A 138 -5.91 -8.76 2.62
CA GLY A 138 -6.89 -9.79 2.97
C GLY A 138 -8.13 -9.23 3.66
N PRO A 139 -8.97 -10.10 4.26
CA PRO A 139 -10.13 -9.69 5.03
C PRO A 139 -9.81 -8.70 6.18
N ASP A 140 -10.75 -7.79 6.45
CA ASP A 140 -10.59 -6.68 7.41
C ASP A 140 -10.10 -7.10 8.80
N LYS A 141 -10.37 -8.34 9.23
CA LYS A 141 -9.90 -8.87 10.51
C LYS A 141 -8.39 -8.75 10.72
N TYR A 142 -7.58 -8.82 9.65
CA TYR A 142 -6.13 -8.69 9.75
C TYR A 142 -5.69 -7.25 9.93
N THR A 143 -6.41 -6.29 9.33
CA THR A 143 -6.26 -4.85 9.60
C THR A 143 -6.66 -4.54 11.04
N LEU A 144 -7.78 -5.11 11.52
CA LEU A 144 -8.22 -4.96 12.91
C LEU A 144 -7.20 -5.53 13.91
N GLU A 145 -6.59 -6.68 13.61
CA GLU A 145 -5.52 -7.25 14.42
C GLU A 145 -4.28 -6.35 14.43
N ALA A 146 -3.85 -5.84 13.27
CA ALA A 146 -2.72 -4.93 13.18
C ALA A 146 -2.94 -3.65 14.01
N LYS A 147 -4.17 -3.12 14.00
CA LYS A 147 -4.57 -1.92 14.77
C LYS A 147 -4.68 -2.12 16.27
N GLN A 148 -4.61 -3.35 16.79
CA GLN A 148 -4.56 -3.56 18.24
C GLN A 148 -3.37 -2.82 18.88
N ASN A 149 -2.31 -2.56 18.11
CA ASN A 149 -1.25 -1.65 18.51
C ASN A 149 -1.55 -0.23 18.02
N ALA A 150 -1.95 0.64 18.95
CA ALA A 150 -2.29 2.04 18.68
C ALA A 150 -1.14 2.86 18.06
N GLU A 151 0.11 2.43 18.22
CA GLU A 151 1.29 3.11 17.65
C GLU A 151 1.51 2.80 16.17
N LEU A 152 0.74 1.89 15.56
CA LEU A 152 0.92 1.53 14.15
C LEU A 152 0.73 2.74 13.21
N LEU A 153 -0.42 3.41 13.27
CA LEU A 153 -0.70 4.56 12.38
C LEU A 153 0.27 5.73 12.62
N PRO A 154 0.59 6.14 13.87
CA PRO A 154 1.67 7.09 14.14
C PRO A 154 3.02 6.68 13.53
N SER A 155 3.37 5.39 13.57
CA SER A 155 4.62 4.88 13.00
C SER A 155 4.61 4.92 11.47
N LEU A 156 3.49 4.58 10.83
CA LEU A 156 3.30 4.76 9.38
C LEU A 156 3.43 6.23 8.98
N CYS A 157 2.90 7.17 9.78
CA CYS A 157 3.08 8.60 9.55
C CYS A 157 4.57 8.98 9.46
N LYS A 158 5.41 8.49 10.38
CA LYS A 158 6.88 8.72 10.35
C LYS A 158 7.54 8.14 9.10
N PHE A 159 7.08 6.99 8.62
CA PHE A 159 7.60 6.40 7.37
C PHE A 159 7.21 7.19 6.12
N LEU A 160 6.05 7.87 6.10
CA LEU A 160 5.67 8.80 5.01
C LEU A 160 6.60 10.02 4.93
N SER A 161 7.16 10.46 6.06
CA SER A 161 8.12 11.57 6.12
C SER A 161 9.59 11.13 5.95
N SER A 162 9.83 9.84 5.73
CA SER A 162 11.17 9.27 5.56
C SER A 162 11.84 9.78 4.29
N ASP A 163 13.17 9.97 4.30
CA ASP A 163 13.95 10.22 3.07
C ASP A 163 13.93 9.03 2.11
N LEU A 164 13.66 7.82 2.62
CA LEU A 164 13.61 6.59 1.84
C LEU A 164 12.34 6.53 0.98
N ARG A 165 12.49 6.76 -0.33
CA ARG A 165 11.42 6.68 -1.34
C ARG A 165 10.61 5.39 -1.25
N HIS A 166 11.27 4.25 -1.08
CA HIS A 166 10.60 2.96 -0.97
C HIS A 166 9.71 2.86 0.27
N ALA A 167 10.17 3.35 1.44
CA ALA A 167 9.33 3.36 2.64
C ALA A 167 8.07 4.19 2.43
N ARG A 168 8.19 5.41 1.87
CA ARG A 168 7.00 6.24 1.58
C ARG A 168 6.00 5.52 0.66
N LYS A 169 6.50 4.92 -0.42
CA LYS A 169 5.66 4.16 -1.36
C LYS A 169 4.95 2.99 -0.67
N GLU A 170 5.69 2.13 0.02
CA GLU A 170 5.13 0.97 0.70
C GLU A 170 4.14 1.38 1.80
N THR A 171 4.39 2.49 2.49
CA THR A 171 3.47 3.00 3.51
C THR A 171 2.15 3.47 2.92
N LEU A 172 2.17 4.20 1.80
CA LEU A 172 0.94 4.59 1.10
C LEU A 172 0.13 3.34 0.69
N TRP A 173 0.82 2.33 0.18
CA TRP A 173 0.20 1.07 -0.21
C TRP A 173 -0.40 0.30 0.98
N VAL A 174 0.29 0.23 2.11
CA VAL A 174 -0.24 -0.33 3.37
C VAL A 174 -1.50 0.41 3.80
N LEU A 175 -1.45 1.74 3.87
CA LEU A 175 -2.60 2.55 4.27
C LEU A 175 -3.80 2.35 3.33
N SER A 176 -3.55 2.23 2.02
CA SER A 176 -4.58 1.98 1.01
C SER A 176 -5.26 0.62 1.20
N ASN A 177 -4.52 -0.42 1.56
CA ASN A 177 -5.10 -1.74 1.86
C ASN A 177 -5.85 -1.75 3.21
N MET A 178 -5.49 -0.86 4.13
CA MET A 178 -6.17 -0.76 5.43
C MET A 178 -7.49 0.03 5.39
N THR A 179 -7.85 0.65 4.26
CA THR A 179 -9.08 1.46 4.17
C THR A 179 -10.37 0.65 4.28
N GLY A 180 -10.32 -0.69 4.19
CA GLY A 180 -11.49 -1.54 4.51
C GLY A 180 -12.08 -1.26 5.90
N ASP A 181 -11.25 -0.81 6.85
CA ASP A 181 -11.69 -0.35 8.17
C ASP A 181 -12.01 1.16 8.17
N ILE A 182 -13.26 1.50 8.47
CA ILE A 182 -13.74 2.89 8.55
C ILE A 182 -13.00 3.71 9.62
N ASP A 183 -12.54 3.08 10.70
CA ASP A 183 -11.81 3.78 11.75
C ASP A 183 -10.40 4.17 11.25
N VAL A 184 -9.74 3.35 10.42
CA VAL A 184 -8.51 3.75 9.71
C VAL A 184 -8.80 4.96 8.84
N CYS A 185 -9.87 4.91 8.04
CA CYS A 185 -10.22 6.01 7.14
C CYS A 185 -10.39 7.33 7.89
N LYS A 186 -11.07 7.30 9.05
CA LYS A 186 -11.23 8.47 9.91
C LYS A 186 -9.92 8.93 10.51
N GLU A 187 -9.11 8.04 11.06
CA GLU A 187 -7.82 8.40 11.68
C GLU A 187 -6.83 8.98 10.65
N VAL A 188 -6.81 8.43 9.43
CA VAL A 188 -5.98 8.96 8.33
C VAL A 188 -6.50 10.32 7.87
N THR A 189 -7.81 10.45 7.67
CA THR A 189 -8.44 11.67 7.12
C THR A 189 -8.41 12.84 8.10
N PHE A 190 -8.81 12.62 9.35
CA PHE A 190 -8.94 13.68 10.36
C PHE A 190 -7.68 13.84 11.23
N GLY A 191 -6.64 13.03 10.98
CA GLY A 191 -5.38 13.03 11.72
C GLY A 191 -4.21 13.65 10.95
N PRO A 192 -3.00 13.64 11.55
CA PRO A 192 -1.80 14.23 10.94
C PRO A 192 -1.28 13.46 9.72
N ILE A 193 -1.81 12.28 9.43
CA ILE A 193 -1.38 11.47 8.28
C ILE A 193 -1.82 12.13 6.97
N LEU A 194 -3.00 12.77 6.93
CA LEU A 194 -3.52 13.38 5.71
C LEU A 194 -2.55 14.39 5.10
N SER A 195 -1.95 15.28 5.89
CA SER A 195 -1.00 16.27 5.36
C SER A 195 0.17 15.62 4.66
N HIS A 196 0.72 14.55 5.25
CA HIS A 196 1.84 13.81 4.68
C HIS A 196 1.45 13.06 3.40
N VAL A 197 0.22 12.53 3.33
CA VAL A 197 -0.33 11.90 2.10
C VAL A 197 -0.48 12.95 0.99
N LEU A 198 -1.03 14.12 1.29
CA LEU A 198 -1.20 15.20 0.31
C LEU A 198 0.15 15.71 -0.23
N GLU A 199 1.18 15.77 0.61
CA GLU A 199 2.56 16.10 0.21
C GLU A 199 3.17 15.07 -0.75
N GLN A 200 2.68 13.83 -0.76
CA GLN A 200 3.12 12.80 -1.71
C GLN A 200 2.49 12.94 -3.11
N VAL A 201 1.37 13.64 -3.25
CA VAL A 201 0.69 13.83 -4.55
C VAL A 201 1.59 14.52 -5.59
N PRO A 202 2.34 15.60 -5.30
CA PRO A 202 3.25 16.20 -6.29
C PRO A 202 4.56 15.42 -6.49
N ALA A 203 4.80 14.31 -5.78
CA ALA A 203 6.06 13.58 -5.82
C ALA A 203 6.30 12.83 -7.14
N ALA A 204 7.37 12.01 -7.16
CA ALA A 204 7.70 11.14 -8.28
C ALA A 204 6.54 10.18 -8.62
N PHE A 205 6.51 9.75 -9.89
CA PHE A 205 5.39 9.01 -10.49
C PHE A 205 4.84 7.88 -9.62
N ASP A 206 5.69 6.98 -9.15
CA ASP A 206 5.31 5.78 -8.38
C ASP A 206 4.83 6.06 -6.96
N ILE A 207 5.17 7.22 -6.38
CA ILE A 207 4.64 7.65 -5.08
C ILE A 207 3.30 8.33 -5.29
N LYS A 208 3.21 9.19 -6.31
CA LYS A 208 2.00 9.92 -6.66
C LYS A 208 0.83 8.97 -6.95
N SER A 209 1.07 7.89 -7.69
CA SER A 209 0.04 6.89 -7.99
C SER A 209 -0.54 6.29 -6.71
N GLU A 210 0.31 5.84 -5.78
CA GLU A 210 -0.13 5.25 -4.51
C GLU A 210 -0.86 6.28 -3.62
N ALA A 211 -0.42 7.54 -3.62
CA ALA A 211 -1.09 8.60 -2.87
C ALA A 211 -2.50 8.86 -3.42
N LEU A 212 -2.66 8.90 -4.75
CA LEU A 212 -3.97 9.04 -5.38
C LEU A 212 -4.86 7.83 -5.12
N TYR A 213 -4.34 6.60 -5.19
CA TYR A 213 -5.08 5.39 -4.83
C TYR A 213 -5.62 5.46 -3.40
N LEU A 214 -4.78 5.83 -2.42
CA LEU A 214 -5.22 6.01 -1.03
C LEU A 214 -6.31 7.10 -0.92
N LEU A 215 -6.13 8.27 -1.54
CA LEU A 215 -7.13 9.34 -1.50
C LEU A 215 -8.46 8.95 -2.15
N CYS A 216 -8.42 8.21 -3.27
CA CYS A 216 -9.61 7.64 -3.90
C CYS A 216 -10.33 6.68 -2.96
N ASN A 217 -9.60 5.74 -2.34
CA ASN A 217 -10.19 4.80 -1.39
C ASN A 217 -10.85 5.55 -0.23
N LEU A 218 -10.17 6.52 0.39
CA LEU A 218 -10.72 7.34 1.46
C LEU A 218 -12.01 8.06 1.04
N ALA A 219 -12.01 8.75 -0.11
CA ALA A 219 -13.16 9.49 -0.62
C ALA A 219 -14.40 8.59 -0.86
N CYS A 220 -14.19 7.32 -1.21
CA CYS A 220 -15.28 6.34 -1.38
C CYS A 220 -16.04 6.01 -0.09
N HIS A 221 -15.48 6.30 1.10
CA HIS A 221 -16.12 5.98 2.38
C HIS A 221 -17.22 6.94 2.83
N GLY A 222 -17.51 8.00 2.06
CA GLY A 222 -18.70 8.83 2.26
C GLY A 222 -18.45 10.34 2.16
N GLU A 223 -19.55 11.09 2.19
CA GLU A 223 -19.57 12.55 2.06
C GLU A 223 -18.71 13.25 3.13
N ASP A 224 -18.77 12.80 4.39
CA ASP A 224 -18.01 13.42 5.50
C ASP A 224 -16.50 13.36 5.25
N ILE A 225 -15.99 12.19 4.84
CA ILE A 225 -14.56 12.00 4.54
C ILE A 225 -14.18 12.79 3.30
N CYS A 226 -14.94 12.66 2.21
CA CYS A 226 -14.66 13.37 0.96
C CYS A 226 -14.65 14.90 1.17
N THR A 227 -15.60 15.42 1.95
CA THR A 227 -15.67 16.85 2.29
C THR A 227 -14.45 17.30 3.07
N HIS A 228 -14.01 16.54 4.07
CA HIS A 228 -12.81 16.91 4.82
C HIS A 228 -11.53 16.88 3.98
N LEU A 229 -11.41 15.93 3.03
CA LEU A 229 -10.31 15.92 2.07
C LEU A 229 -10.28 17.21 1.24
N VAL A 230 -11.44 17.63 0.72
CA VAL A 230 -11.59 18.87 -0.07
C VAL A 230 -11.23 20.10 0.78
N GLU A 231 -11.75 20.20 2.01
CA GLU A 231 -11.43 21.29 2.95
C GLU A 231 -9.93 21.35 3.31
N SER A 232 -9.30 20.17 3.37
CA SER A 232 -7.85 19.99 3.61
C SER A 232 -6.98 20.23 2.39
N LYS A 233 -7.50 20.90 1.37
CA LYS A 233 -6.79 21.32 0.16
C LYS A 233 -6.38 20.17 -0.79
N MET A 234 -7.11 19.05 -0.76
CA MET A 234 -6.86 17.94 -1.68
C MET A 234 -6.96 18.36 -3.16
N LEU A 235 -7.97 19.14 -3.54
CA LEU A 235 -8.14 19.56 -4.94
C LEU A 235 -6.98 20.42 -5.44
N GLN A 236 -6.37 21.25 -4.58
CA GLN A 236 -5.25 22.12 -4.93
C GLN A 236 -4.00 21.32 -5.31
N VAL A 237 -3.82 20.11 -4.76
CA VAL A 237 -2.70 19.22 -5.13
C VAL A 237 -3.07 18.23 -6.25
N VAL A 238 -4.34 17.80 -6.36
CA VAL A 238 -4.80 16.82 -7.35
C VAL A 238 -5.08 17.46 -8.71
N VAL A 239 -5.73 18.62 -8.77
CA VAL A 239 -6.10 19.27 -10.05
C VAL A 239 -4.87 19.58 -10.94
N PRO A 240 -3.70 19.99 -10.41
CA PRO A 240 -2.45 20.05 -11.21
C PRO A 240 -2.02 18.73 -11.86
N VAL A 241 -2.37 17.58 -11.28
CA VAL A 241 -2.02 16.26 -11.82
C VAL A 241 -2.73 15.96 -13.13
N LEU A 242 -3.86 16.61 -13.42
CA LEU A 242 -4.61 16.44 -14.67
C LEU A 242 -3.82 16.75 -15.96
N LYS A 243 -2.62 17.33 -15.84
CA LYS A 243 -1.68 17.59 -16.94
C LYS A 243 -0.73 16.42 -17.24
N THR A 244 -0.78 15.34 -16.46
CA THR A 244 0.09 14.17 -16.65
C THR A 244 -0.20 13.46 -17.97
N HIS A 245 0.81 12.83 -18.55
CA HIS A 245 0.66 11.94 -19.72
C HIS A 245 0.37 10.49 -19.32
N ASP A 246 0.49 10.17 -18.03
CA ASP A 246 0.21 8.83 -17.53
C ASP A 246 -1.29 8.62 -17.37
N VAL A 247 -1.83 7.64 -18.09
CA VAL A 247 -3.26 7.36 -18.18
C VAL A 247 -3.83 6.85 -16.85
N GLU A 248 -3.08 6.06 -16.10
CA GLU A 248 -3.54 5.47 -14.83
C GLU A 248 -3.67 6.57 -13.76
N VAL A 249 -2.62 7.37 -13.60
CA VAL A 249 -2.62 8.53 -12.69
C VAL A 249 -3.70 9.53 -13.08
N LEU A 250 -3.92 9.76 -14.38
CA LEU A 250 -4.95 10.67 -14.86
C LEU A 250 -6.36 10.17 -14.54
N ASN A 251 -6.62 8.87 -14.70
CA ASN A 251 -7.90 8.26 -14.30
C ASN A 251 -8.17 8.41 -12.80
N LEU A 252 -7.18 8.17 -11.95
CA LEU A 252 -7.32 8.36 -10.50
C LEU A 252 -7.61 9.82 -10.13
N ALA A 253 -6.87 10.75 -10.73
CA ALA A 253 -7.08 12.17 -10.50
C ALA A 253 -8.48 12.63 -10.96
N LEU A 254 -8.94 12.19 -12.14
CA LEU A 254 -10.30 12.48 -12.63
C LEU A 254 -11.37 11.91 -11.70
N ALA A 255 -11.24 10.64 -11.30
CA ALA A 255 -12.20 10.00 -10.39
C ALA A 255 -12.27 10.73 -9.04
N LEU A 256 -11.14 11.15 -8.49
CA LEU A 256 -11.09 11.89 -7.23
C LEU A 256 -11.69 13.30 -7.36
N CYS A 257 -11.43 14.00 -8.48
CA CYS A 257 -12.07 15.28 -8.76
C CYS A 257 -13.59 15.14 -8.92
N GLU A 258 -14.05 14.12 -9.63
CA GLU A 258 -15.48 13.83 -9.78
C GLU A 258 -16.16 13.55 -8.44
N MET A 259 -15.55 12.71 -7.59
CA MET A 259 -16.05 12.45 -6.24
C MET A 259 -16.16 13.74 -5.42
N ALA A 260 -15.15 14.61 -5.47
CA ALA A 260 -15.18 15.90 -4.80
C ALA A 260 -16.31 16.81 -5.31
N ILE A 261 -16.50 16.90 -6.63
CA ILE A 261 -17.57 17.71 -7.24
C ILE A 261 -18.95 17.15 -6.87
N ARG A 262 -19.11 15.82 -6.88
CA ARG A 262 -20.37 15.13 -6.65
C ARG A 262 -20.78 15.10 -5.18
N MET A 263 -19.83 14.84 -4.28
CA MET A 263 -20.11 14.50 -2.88
C MET A 263 -19.95 15.68 -1.92
N THR A 264 -19.27 16.76 -2.32
CA THR A 264 -18.98 17.87 -1.41
C THR A 264 -19.75 19.12 -1.83
N PRO A 265 -20.55 19.75 -0.94
CA PRO A 265 -21.37 20.93 -1.29
C PRO A 265 -20.59 22.08 -1.96
N ASN A 266 -19.36 22.33 -1.52
CA ASN A 266 -18.48 23.36 -2.09
C ASN A 266 -17.46 22.81 -3.09
N GLY A 267 -17.45 21.50 -3.36
CA GLY A 267 -16.43 20.84 -4.19
C GLY A 267 -16.37 21.40 -5.61
N LYS A 268 -17.54 21.58 -6.25
CA LYS A 268 -17.65 22.21 -7.57
C LYS A 268 -17.04 23.62 -7.60
N ASN A 269 -17.38 24.46 -6.63
CA ASN A 269 -16.91 25.84 -6.56
C ASN A 269 -15.40 25.92 -6.34
N ILE A 270 -14.85 25.09 -5.45
CA ILE A 270 -13.41 25.01 -5.18
C ILE A 270 -12.66 24.50 -6.42
N PHE A 271 -13.18 23.47 -7.08
CA PHE A 271 -12.61 22.93 -8.32
C PHE A 271 -12.53 24.01 -9.41
N GLU A 272 -13.62 24.74 -9.64
CA GLU A 272 -13.69 25.82 -10.63
C GLU A 272 -12.80 27.02 -10.27
N LYS A 273 -13.06 27.63 -9.10
CA LYS A 273 -12.60 28.99 -8.78
C LYS A 273 -11.25 29.01 -8.09
N GLU A 274 -10.94 28.01 -7.27
CA GLU A 274 -9.68 27.96 -6.53
C GLU A 274 -8.59 27.16 -7.26
N CYS A 275 -8.97 26.21 -8.13
CA CYS A 275 -8.01 25.26 -8.71
C CYS A 275 -7.84 25.37 -10.24
N GLU A 276 -8.60 26.24 -10.90
CA GLU A 276 -8.69 26.34 -12.36
C GLU A 276 -9.01 24.97 -13.01
N GLY A 277 -9.85 24.18 -12.34
CA GLY A 277 -10.13 22.81 -12.73
C GLY A 277 -10.84 22.68 -14.08
N MET A 278 -11.72 23.64 -14.41
CA MET A 278 -12.45 23.66 -15.67
C MET A 278 -11.53 23.68 -16.88
N ALA A 279 -10.58 24.62 -16.92
CA ALA A 279 -9.63 24.72 -18.03
C ALA A 279 -8.78 23.44 -18.20
N LYS A 280 -8.48 22.73 -17.09
CA LYS A 280 -7.74 21.47 -17.15
C LYS A 280 -8.62 20.31 -17.61
N LEU A 281 -9.89 20.30 -17.24
CA LEU A 281 -10.86 19.29 -17.65
C LEU A 281 -11.22 19.43 -19.14
N GLU A 282 -11.48 20.65 -19.62
CA GLU A 282 -11.72 20.97 -21.03
C GLU A 282 -10.55 20.55 -21.94
N ALA A 283 -9.31 20.73 -21.46
CA ALA A 283 -8.13 20.28 -22.21
C ALA A 283 -8.10 18.76 -22.44
N LEU A 284 -8.82 17.97 -21.63
CA LEU A 284 -8.89 16.51 -21.73
C LEU A 284 -10.00 16.03 -22.68
N GLU A 285 -10.93 16.88 -23.13
CA GLU A 285 -11.95 16.54 -24.14
C GLU A 285 -11.34 16.09 -25.47
N TYR A 286 -10.12 16.56 -25.77
CA TYR A 286 -9.39 16.23 -26.99
C TYR A 286 -8.23 15.28 -26.74
N HIS A 287 -8.21 14.62 -25.57
CA HIS A 287 -7.14 13.69 -25.22
C HIS A 287 -7.10 12.50 -26.18
N SER A 288 -5.88 12.03 -26.49
CA SER A 288 -5.65 10.94 -27.46
C SER A 288 -6.18 9.59 -26.97
N ASN A 289 -6.21 9.38 -25.65
CA ASN A 289 -6.81 8.21 -25.02
C ASN A 289 -8.34 8.40 -24.90
N GLU A 290 -9.09 7.48 -25.53
CA GLU A 290 -10.55 7.51 -25.58
C GLU A 290 -11.22 7.39 -24.20
N ALA A 291 -10.65 6.61 -23.27
CA ALA A 291 -11.21 6.45 -21.93
C ALA A 291 -11.10 7.75 -21.14
N ILE A 292 -9.95 8.44 -21.21
CA ILE A 292 -9.74 9.75 -20.59
C ILE A 292 -10.72 10.79 -21.14
N ARG A 293 -10.83 10.86 -22.48
CA ARG A 293 -11.78 11.77 -23.12
C ARG A 293 -13.21 11.51 -22.68
N THR A 294 -13.62 10.24 -22.65
CA THR A 294 -14.96 9.84 -22.22
C THR A 294 -15.23 10.24 -20.77
N ALA A 295 -14.27 10.01 -19.88
CA ALA A 295 -14.37 10.41 -18.48
C ALA A 295 -14.45 11.94 -18.30
N ALA A 296 -13.61 12.70 -19.01
CA ALA A 296 -13.63 14.15 -18.95
C ALA A 296 -14.97 14.73 -19.46
N ASN A 297 -15.45 14.26 -20.61
CA ASN A 297 -16.74 14.68 -21.17
C ASN A 297 -17.89 14.32 -20.24
N HIS A 298 -17.86 13.13 -19.60
CA HIS A 298 -18.87 12.75 -18.63
C HIS A 298 -18.97 13.75 -17.47
N ILE A 299 -17.83 14.16 -16.89
CA ILE A 299 -17.81 15.13 -15.80
C ILE A 299 -18.34 16.49 -16.28
N LEU A 300 -17.93 16.95 -17.48
CA LEU A 300 -18.41 18.19 -18.07
C LEU A 300 -19.94 18.17 -18.27
N ASP A 301 -20.46 17.14 -18.95
CA ASP A 301 -21.89 17.03 -19.25
C ASP A 301 -22.73 16.93 -17.97
N MET A 302 -22.30 16.11 -17.00
CA MET A 302 -23.09 15.83 -15.79
C MET A 302 -23.16 17.01 -14.82
N TYR A 303 -22.06 17.73 -14.66
CA TYR A 303 -21.90 18.75 -13.63
C TYR A 303 -21.86 20.17 -14.16
N TYR A 304 -21.55 20.38 -15.44
CA TYR A 304 -21.34 21.71 -16.05
C TYR A 304 -22.16 21.95 -17.31
N GLY A 305 -22.81 20.92 -17.88
CA GLY A 305 -23.73 21.08 -18.99
C GLY A 305 -24.95 21.93 -18.61
N ASP A 306 -25.47 22.69 -19.58
CA ASP A 306 -26.63 23.56 -19.41
C ASP A 306 -27.88 22.75 -19.04
N LYS A 307 -28.22 22.69 -17.74
CA LYS A 307 -29.53 22.24 -17.26
C LYS A 307 -30.54 23.38 -17.21
N GLU A 308 -30.51 24.29 -18.18
CA GLU A 308 -31.33 25.53 -18.17
C GLU A 308 -32.61 25.51 -19.03
N GLU A 309 -33.04 24.40 -19.64
CA GLU A 309 -34.26 24.41 -20.50
C GLU A 309 -35.52 23.65 -20.02
N GLU A 310 -35.52 22.90 -18.91
CA GLU A 310 -36.73 22.12 -18.52
C GLU A 310 -37.57 22.65 -17.34
N VAL A 311 -37.31 23.86 -16.81
CA VAL A 311 -38.14 24.44 -15.72
C VAL A 311 -38.93 25.68 -16.14
N LYS A 312 -39.04 25.95 -17.44
CA LYS A 312 -39.96 26.98 -17.99
C LYS A 312 -41.02 26.41 -18.92
N MET A 313 -41.56 25.23 -18.65
CA MET A 313 -42.87 24.82 -19.20
C MET A 313 -43.60 23.88 -18.24
N THR A 314 -44.18 24.44 -17.17
CA THR A 314 -45.45 24.00 -16.58
C THR A 314 -45.99 25.08 -15.67
#